data_AF-A0A023H4D3-F1
#
_entry.id   AF-A0A023H4D3-F1
#
_cell.length_a   1.000
_cell.length_b   1.000
_cell.length_c   1.000
_cell.angle_alpha   90.00
_cell.angle_beta   90.00
_cell.angle_gamma   90.00
#
_symmetry.space_group_name_H-M   'P 1'
#
loop_
_entity.id
_entity.type
_entity.pdbx_description
1 polymer ?
#
loop_
_entity_poly.entity_id
_entity_poly.type
_entity_poly.pdbx_seq_one_letter_code
_entity_poly.pdbx_strand_id
1 'polypeptide(L)'
;QPNAMGGREVGGLANMLACHLDLENAEHRAAVREFWQCGPLPDAPGLKAVDMFNAVGDGRIKALWIIHTNPAVSMPEANKVRKAIDACDFVVVSDITAQTDTARLSDVLLPATAWSEKGGTVTNSDRTISRQRAVFAAPGQSKDDWLILAEVGRRMGWPDAFDYENPAEIFREHATLSGIAANFGKDFDISGLSDISNPDYDLLAPTRWPISQTR
;
A
#
# COMPACT_ATOMS: atom_id res chain seq x y z
N GLN A 1 -11.34 10.25 -0.59
CA GLN A 1 -9.93 9.83 -0.48
C GLN A 1 -9.20 10.26 -1.74
N PRO A 2 -8.10 11.02 -1.63
CA PRO A 2 -7.41 11.60 -2.79
C PRO A 2 -6.69 10.56 -3.68
N ASN A 3 -6.33 9.40 -3.13
CA ASN A 3 -5.61 8.35 -3.85
C ASN A 3 -6.36 7.00 -3.85
N ALA A 4 -7.69 7.03 -3.91
CA ALA A 4 -8.50 5.80 -3.90
C ALA A 4 -8.29 4.96 -5.17
N MET A 5 -7.95 5.59 -6.30
CA MET A 5 -7.61 4.87 -7.53
C MET A 5 -6.24 4.21 -7.38
N GLY A 6 -5.21 4.97 -6.97
CA GLY A 6 -3.87 4.42 -6.72
C GLY A 6 -3.86 3.27 -5.71
N GLY A 7 -4.68 3.35 -4.65
CA GLY A 7 -4.84 2.24 -3.71
C GLY A 7 -5.33 0.94 -4.35
N ARG A 8 -6.16 0.99 -5.40
CA ARG A 8 -6.59 -0.20 -6.17
C ARG A 8 -5.53 -0.65 -7.16
N GLU A 9 -4.83 0.29 -7.79
CA GLU A 9 -3.72 0.02 -8.72
C GLU A 9 -2.61 -0.78 -8.03
N VAL A 10 -2.28 -0.47 -6.77
CA VAL A 10 -1.23 -1.16 -6.00
C VAL A 10 -1.71 -2.41 -5.25
N GLY A 11 -2.96 -2.86 -5.47
CA GLY A 11 -3.48 -4.07 -4.82
C GLY A 11 -3.92 -3.89 -3.37
N GLY A 12 -4.30 -2.68 -2.95
CA GLY A 12 -4.79 -2.37 -1.60
C GLY A 12 -6.20 -2.91 -1.28
N LEU A 13 -6.60 -4.04 -1.87
CA LEU A 13 -7.86 -4.73 -1.66
C LEU A 13 -7.60 -6.19 -1.30
N ALA A 14 -8.41 -6.76 -0.40
CA ALA A 14 -8.24 -8.13 0.06
C ALA A 14 -8.43 -9.21 -1.02
N ASN A 15 -8.96 -8.86 -2.20
CA ASN A 15 -9.36 -9.78 -3.26
C ASN A 15 -8.66 -9.53 -4.61
N MET A 16 -7.61 -8.69 -4.65
CA MET A 16 -6.95 -8.27 -5.88
C MET A 16 -5.44 -8.16 -5.66
N LEU A 17 -4.65 -8.53 -6.66
CA LEU A 17 -3.22 -8.32 -6.71
C LEU A 17 -2.89 -6.94 -7.32
N ALA A 18 -1.64 -6.50 -7.21
CA ALA A 18 -1.20 -5.27 -7.85
C ALA A 18 -1.48 -5.27 -9.37
N CYS A 19 -1.60 -4.08 -9.96
CA CYS A 19 -1.87 -3.85 -11.37
C CYS A 19 -3.20 -4.45 -11.87
N HIS A 20 -4.21 -4.50 -10.98
CA HIS A 20 -5.53 -5.06 -11.25
C HIS A 20 -5.53 -6.55 -11.63
N LEU A 21 -4.48 -7.28 -11.25
CA LEU A 21 -4.40 -8.72 -11.46
C LEU A 21 -5.38 -9.44 -10.52
N ASP A 22 -6.09 -10.42 -11.07
CA ASP A 22 -7.09 -11.18 -10.32
C ASP A 22 -6.42 -12.23 -9.43
N LEU A 23 -6.65 -12.16 -8.12
CA LEU A 23 -6.06 -13.08 -7.14
C LEU A 23 -6.43 -14.53 -7.41
N GLU A 24 -7.66 -14.81 -7.81
CA GLU A 24 -8.17 -16.16 -8.04
C GLU A 24 -7.63 -16.80 -9.33
N ASN A 25 -7.04 -16.01 -10.24
CA ASN A 25 -6.41 -16.52 -11.46
C ASN A 25 -4.99 -17.03 -11.19
N ALA A 26 -4.75 -18.32 -11.47
CA ALA A 26 -3.46 -18.97 -11.24
C ALA A 26 -2.31 -18.40 -12.08
N GLU A 27 -2.57 -17.97 -13.32
CA GLU A 27 -1.55 -17.36 -14.19
C GLU A 27 -1.11 -16.00 -13.68
N HIS A 28 -2.07 -15.20 -13.19
CA HIS A 28 -1.77 -13.92 -12.55
C HIS A 28 -0.93 -14.10 -11.28
N ARG A 29 -1.29 -15.05 -10.42
CA ARG A 29 -0.48 -15.39 -9.23
C ARG A 29 0.93 -15.85 -9.63
N ALA A 30 1.04 -16.66 -10.67
CA ALA A 30 2.34 -17.14 -11.16
C ALA A 30 3.21 -15.97 -11.64
N ALA A 31 2.66 -15.03 -12.41
CA ALA A 31 3.37 -13.85 -12.90
C ALA A 31 3.87 -12.95 -11.76
N VAL A 32 3.03 -12.67 -10.75
CA VAL A 32 3.44 -11.88 -9.58
C VAL A 32 4.52 -12.60 -8.76
N ARG A 33 4.36 -13.91 -8.56
CA ARG A 33 5.34 -14.73 -7.85
C ARG A 33 6.70 -14.76 -8.56
N GLU A 34 6.69 -14.89 -9.88
CA GLU A 34 7.91 -14.83 -10.69
C GLU A 34 8.53 -13.44 -10.65
N PHE A 35 7.73 -12.38 -10.77
CA PHE A 35 8.25 -11.02 -10.71
C PHE A 35 8.94 -10.71 -9.37
N TRP A 36 8.31 -11.03 -8.24
CA TRP A 36 8.87 -10.80 -6.90
C TRP A 36 9.76 -11.92 -6.37
N GLN A 37 9.95 -13.01 -7.13
CA GLN A 37 10.72 -14.18 -6.72
C GLN A 37 10.31 -14.70 -5.32
N CYS A 38 9.01 -14.68 -5.03
CA CYS A 38 8.49 -14.95 -3.68
C CYS A 38 7.87 -16.35 -3.56
N GLY A 39 7.45 -16.70 -2.34
CA GLY A 39 6.79 -17.95 -2.04
C GLY A 39 5.38 -18.08 -2.63
N PRO A 40 4.61 -19.11 -2.25
CA PRO A 40 3.23 -19.25 -2.66
C PRO A 40 2.38 -18.04 -2.25
N LEU A 41 1.59 -17.52 -3.19
CA LEU A 41 0.58 -16.51 -2.93
C LEU A 41 -0.74 -17.17 -2.52
N PRO A 42 -1.57 -16.50 -1.69
CA PRO A 42 -2.94 -16.96 -1.41
C PRO A 42 -3.74 -17.14 -2.69
N ASP A 43 -4.61 -18.15 -2.74
CA ASP A 43 -5.51 -18.42 -3.86
C ASP A 43 -6.97 -18.03 -3.57
N ALA A 44 -7.24 -17.51 -2.36
CA ALA A 44 -8.54 -17.04 -1.93
C ALA A 44 -8.45 -15.61 -1.35
N PRO A 45 -9.50 -14.79 -1.50
CA PRO A 45 -9.56 -13.46 -0.92
C PRO A 45 -9.40 -13.45 0.60
N GLY A 46 -8.70 -12.42 1.10
CA GLY A 46 -8.71 -12.06 2.51
C GLY A 46 -10.06 -11.52 2.97
N LEU A 47 -10.17 -11.27 4.28
CA LEU A 47 -11.39 -10.74 4.87
C LEU A 47 -11.60 -9.26 4.52
N LYS A 48 -12.84 -8.89 4.19
CA LYS A 48 -13.25 -7.49 4.05
C LYS A 48 -13.31 -6.83 5.43
N ALA A 49 -13.23 -5.50 5.50
CA ALA A 49 -13.07 -4.77 6.76
C ALA A 49 -14.03 -5.18 7.90
N VAL A 50 -15.34 -5.33 7.62
CA VAL A 50 -16.32 -5.76 8.64
C VAL A 50 -16.02 -7.18 9.14
N ASP A 51 -15.81 -8.12 8.22
CA ASP A 51 -15.51 -9.53 8.56
C ASP A 51 -14.13 -9.69 9.22
N MET A 52 -13.16 -8.85 8.84
CA MET A 52 -11.83 -8.78 9.44
C MET A 52 -11.95 -8.36 10.90
N PHE A 53 -12.68 -7.30 11.24
CA PHE A 53 -12.87 -6.90 12.64
C PHE A 53 -13.72 -7.89 13.44
N ASN A 54 -14.66 -8.59 12.82
CA ASN A 54 -15.30 -9.74 13.45
C ASN A 54 -14.26 -10.82 13.79
N ALA A 55 -13.38 -11.17 12.85
CA ALA A 55 -12.32 -12.16 13.08
C ALA A 55 -11.30 -11.76 14.14
N VAL A 56 -11.01 -10.46 14.27
CA VAL A 56 -10.20 -9.93 15.37
C VAL A 56 -10.92 -10.13 16.70
N GLY A 57 -12.20 -9.74 16.78
CA GLY A 57 -13.01 -9.94 17.99
C GLY A 57 -13.21 -11.40 18.39
N ASP A 58 -13.21 -12.31 17.41
CA ASP A 58 -13.26 -13.76 17.61
C ASP A 58 -11.89 -14.37 17.98
N GLY A 59 -10.81 -13.58 17.95
CA GLY A 59 -9.44 -14.03 18.21
C GLY A 59 -8.80 -14.86 17.09
N ARG A 60 -9.38 -14.88 15.89
CA ARG A 60 -8.81 -15.56 14.70
C ARG A 60 -7.67 -14.75 14.07
N ILE A 61 -7.74 -13.42 14.16
CA ILE A 61 -6.65 -12.52 13.82
C ILE A 61 -6.00 -12.07 15.12
N LYS A 62 -4.68 -12.25 15.23
CA LYS A 62 -3.90 -11.96 16.44
C LYS A 62 -3.01 -10.73 16.32
N ALA A 63 -2.73 -10.29 15.11
CA ALA A 63 -1.95 -9.10 14.84
C ALA A 63 -2.70 -8.21 13.85
N LEU A 64 -2.78 -6.92 14.17
CA LEU A 64 -3.33 -5.89 13.29
C LEU A 64 -2.30 -4.81 13.05
N TRP A 65 -2.14 -4.41 11.79
CA TRP A 65 -1.43 -3.19 11.44
C TRP A 65 -2.38 -2.25 10.69
N ILE A 66 -2.71 -1.13 11.33
CA ILE A 66 -3.63 -0.13 10.82
C ILE A 66 -2.83 1.09 10.35
N ILE A 67 -2.98 1.48 9.08
CA ILE A 67 -2.18 2.54 8.45
C ILE A 67 -3.12 3.67 7.97
N HIS A 68 -2.92 4.89 8.47
CA HIS A 68 -3.64 6.13 8.08
C HIS A 68 -5.17 6.00 8.03
N THR A 69 -5.76 5.30 9.01
CA THR A 69 -7.22 5.20 9.15
C THR A 69 -7.64 5.12 10.61
N ASN A 70 -8.86 5.54 10.91
CA ASN A 70 -9.42 5.57 12.27
C ASN A 70 -10.68 4.69 12.40
N PRO A 71 -10.56 3.36 12.24
CA PRO A 71 -11.70 2.43 12.28
C PRO A 71 -12.47 2.44 13.60
N ALA A 72 -11.84 2.85 14.71
CA ALA A 72 -12.52 3.09 15.98
C ALA A 72 -13.60 4.21 15.91
N VAL A 73 -13.64 5.00 14.83
CA VAL A 73 -14.64 6.03 14.58
C VAL A 73 -15.40 5.79 13.27
N SER A 74 -14.69 5.42 12.20
CA SER A 74 -15.24 5.41 10.84
C SER A 74 -15.94 4.11 10.44
N MET A 75 -15.70 3.00 11.15
CA MET A 75 -16.34 1.72 10.83
C MET A 75 -17.79 1.66 11.37
N PRO A 76 -18.69 0.94 10.67
CA PRO A 76 -19.98 0.56 11.26
C PRO A 76 -19.75 -0.24 12.55
N GLU A 77 -20.68 -0.14 13.49
CA GLU A 77 -20.56 -0.78 14.81
C GLU A 77 -19.23 -0.41 15.53
N ALA A 78 -18.85 0.88 15.49
CA ALA A 78 -17.57 1.37 16.00
C ALA A 78 -17.23 0.91 17.43
N ASN A 79 -18.23 0.77 18.31
CA ASN A 79 -18.02 0.22 19.66
C ASN A 79 -17.54 -1.24 19.64
N LYS A 80 -18.04 -2.06 18.73
CA LYS A 80 -17.59 -3.44 18.52
C LYS A 80 -16.16 -3.45 17.98
N VAL A 81 -15.87 -2.58 17.02
CA VAL A 81 -14.52 -2.44 16.44
C VAL A 81 -13.51 -2.01 17.51
N ARG A 82 -13.83 -1.02 18.35
CA ARG A 82 -12.99 -0.61 19.49
C ARG A 82 -12.66 -1.78 20.40
N LYS A 83 -13.67 -2.55 20.81
CA LYS A 83 -13.49 -3.74 21.66
C LYS A 83 -12.64 -4.81 20.99
N ALA A 84 -12.81 -5.01 19.67
CA ALA A 84 -12.00 -5.96 18.92
C ALA A 84 -10.53 -5.55 18.87
N ILE A 85 -10.24 -4.27 18.59
CA ILE A 85 -8.87 -3.74 18.58
C ILE A 85 -8.24 -3.87 19.98
N ASP A 86 -8.95 -3.43 21.02
CA ASP A 86 -8.49 -3.49 22.43
C ASP A 86 -8.20 -4.92 22.93
N ALA A 87 -8.91 -5.92 22.38
CA ALA A 87 -8.75 -7.33 22.73
C ALA A 87 -7.76 -8.09 21.82
N CYS A 88 -7.21 -7.46 20.79
CA CYS A 88 -6.28 -8.10 19.86
C CYS A 88 -4.90 -8.27 20.52
N ASP A 89 -4.24 -9.41 20.31
CA ASP A 89 -2.97 -9.73 20.99
C ASP A 89 -1.83 -8.75 20.64
N PHE A 90 -1.86 -8.17 19.44
CA PHE A 90 -0.89 -7.16 19.02
C PHE A 90 -1.48 -6.18 17.99
N VAL A 91 -1.37 -4.88 18.23
CA VAL A 91 -1.86 -3.81 17.36
C VAL A 91 -0.78 -2.78 17.10
N VAL A 92 -0.45 -2.60 15.83
CA VAL A 92 0.41 -1.53 15.32
C VAL A 92 -0.46 -0.48 14.62
N VAL A 93 -0.22 0.79 14.91
CA VAL A 93 -0.83 1.91 14.18
C VAL A 93 0.28 2.75 13.55
N SER A 94 0.20 2.99 12.24
CA SER A 94 0.98 4.02 11.56
C SER A 94 0.07 5.23 11.29
N ASP A 95 0.35 6.35 11.94
CA ASP A 95 -0.48 7.56 11.85
C ASP A 95 0.40 8.81 12.01
N ILE A 96 -0.12 9.95 11.56
CA ILE A 96 0.51 11.27 11.70
C ILE A 96 0.26 11.86 13.09
N THR A 97 -0.65 11.26 13.86
CA THR A 97 -1.08 11.75 15.17
C THR A 97 -1.37 10.61 16.13
N ALA A 98 -0.91 10.75 17.38
CA ALA A 98 -1.24 9.84 18.48
C ALA A 98 -2.65 10.06 19.05
N GLN A 99 -3.40 11.05 18.52
CA GLN A 99 -4.65 11.52 19.11
C GLN A 99 -5.90 10.91 18.46
N THR A 100 -5.76 10.01 17.48
CA THR A 100 -6.92 9.28 16.93
C THR A 100 -7.41 8.24 17.93
N ASP A 101 -8.72 7.97 17.95
CA ASP A 101 -9.30 6.91 18.80
C ASP A 101 -8.66 5.55 18.52
N THR A 102 -8.25 5.28 17.28
CA THR A 102 -7.56 4.04 16.92
C THR A 102 -6.12 4.01 17.41
N ALA A 103 -5.35 5.10 17.26
CA ALA A 103 -3.97 5.18 17.76
C ALA A 103 -3.90 4.99 19.29
N ARG A 104 -4.91 5.45 20.03
CA ARG A 104 -4.97 5.24 21.49
C ARG A 104 -5.16 3.78 21.90
N LEU A 105 -5.54 2.89 20.98
CA LEU A 105 -5.75 1.46 21.22
C LEU A 105 -4.58 0.60 20.73
N SER A 106 -3.49 1.18 20.22
CA SER A 106 -2.35 0.41 19.70
C SER A 106 -1.34 0.07 20.78
N ASP A 107 -0.72 -1.10 20.68
CA ASP A 107 0.49 -1.46 21.44
C ASP A 107 1.73 -0.70 20.93
N VAL A 108 1.79 -0.48 19.62
CA VAL A 108 2.89 0.24 18.96
C VAL A 108 2.34 1.32 18.04
N LEU A 109 2.75 2.56 18.29
CA LEU A 109 2.51 3.68 17.39
C LEU A 109 3.78 3.98 16.58
N LEU A 110 3.70 3.88 15.27
CA LEU A 110 4.75 4.23 14.32
C LEU A 110 4.45 5.63 13.75
N PRO A 111 5.22 6.66 14.11
CA PRO A 111 4.97 8.01 13.60
C PRO A 111 5.22 8.05 12.09
N ALA A 112 4.19 8.37 11.33
CA ALA A 112 4.26 8.47 9.88
C ALA A 112 4.30 9.92 9.41
N THR A 113 4.99 10.20 8.32
CA THR A 113 4.99 11.53 7.68
C THR A 113 3.62 11.85 7.07
N ALA A 114 3.22 13.12 7.15
CA ALA A 114 1.99 13.63 6.55
C ALA A 114 2.16 13.94 5.06
N TRP A 115 1.06 14.30 4.39
CA TRP A 115 1.02 14.59 2.94
C TRP A 115 2.09 15.60 2.49
N SER A 116 2.28 16.69 3.22
CA SER A 116 3.24 17.75 2.87
C SER A 116 4.69 17.45 3.28
N GLU A 117 4.93 16.30 3.94
CA GLU A 117 6.23 15.92 4.50
C GLU A 117 6.86 14.76 3.72
N LYS A 118 6.10 14.11 2.83
CA LYS A 118 6.54 12.96 2.04
C LYS A 118 6.37 13.13 0.54
N GLY A 119 7.23 12.44 -0.19
CA GLY A 119 7.17 12.34 -1.64
C GLY A 119 6.46 11.06 -2.10
N GLY A 120 5.74 11.15 -3.21
CA GLY A 120 5.24 9.98 -3.94
C GLY A 120 4.42 10.38 -5.15
N THR A 121 3.54 9.48 -5.57
CA THR A 121 2.52 9.75 -6.58
C THR A 121 1.13 9.49 -6.02
N VAL A 122 0.14 10.19 -6.57
CA VAL A 122 -1.28 9.94 -6.33
C VAL A 122 -1.99 9.81 -7.67
N THR A 123 -2.94 8.90 -7.76
CA THR A 123 -3.78 8.71 -8.95
C THR A 123 -5.21 9.16 -8.68
N ASN A 124 -5.66 10.12 -9.47
CA ASN A 124 -7.02 10.67 -9.41
C ASN A 124 -8.04 9.73 -10.06
N SER A 125 -9.33 10.01 -9.86
CA SER A 125 -10.44 9.21 -10.39
C SER A 125 -10.48 9.12 -11.92
N ASP A 126 -9.84 10.08 -12.59
CA ASP A 126 -9.74 10.15 -14.04
C ASP A 126 -8.48 9.47 -14.59
N ARG A 127 -7.77 8.70 -13.75
CA ARG A 127 -6.52 7.98 -14.07
C ARG A 127 -5.28 8.87 -14.22
N THR A 128 -5.38 10.14 -13.82
CA THR A 128 -4.22 11.05 -13.86
C THR A 128 -3.33 10.82 -12.64
N ILE A 129 -2.10 10.38 -12.90
CA ILE A 129 -1.01 10.26 -11.93
C ILE A 129 -0.39 11.64 -11.75
N SER A 130 -0.28 12.10 -10.50
CA SER A 130 0.34 13.38 -10.14
C SER A 130 1.45 13.17 -9.13
N ARG A 131 2.56 13.90 -9.32
CA ARG A 131 3.70 13.88 -8.40
C ARG A 131 3.41 14.73 -7.15
N GLN A 132 3.42 14.10 -5.97
CA GLN A 132 3.35 14.77 -4.68
C GLN A 132 4.77 14.99 -4.14
N ARG A 133 5.13 16.24 -3.82
CA ARG A 133 6.47 16.59 -3.33
C ARG A 133 6.40 17.03 -1.88
N ALA A 134 7.42 16.66 -1.11
CA ALA A 134 7.58 17.17 0.24
C ALA A 134 7.85 18.68 0.19
N VAL A 135 7.16 19.42 1.04
CA VAL A 135 7.33 20.87 1.25
C VAL A 135 7.97 21.15 2.62
N PHE A 136 7.73 20.26 3.59
CA PHE A 136 8.31 20.32 4.92
C PHE A 136 9.21 19.12 5.17
N ALA A 137 10.17 19.28 6.08
CA ALA A 137 10.95 18.17 6.60
C ALA A 137 10.08 17.27 7.48
N ALA A 138 10.41 15.97 7.52
CA ALA A 138 9.74 15.02 8.39
C ALA A 138 9.86 15.44 9.87
N PRO A 139 8.74 15.56 10.63
CA PRO A 139 8.77 15.96 12.02
C PRO A 139 9.34 14.85 12.91
N GLY A 140 10.28 15.20 13.79
CA GLY A 140 10.80 14.31 14.82
C GLY A 140 11.37 13.01 14.25
N GLN A 141 10.82 11.87 14.68
CA GLN A 141 11.24 10.54 14.25
C GLN A 141 10.33 9.92 13.17
N SER A 142 9.40 10.71 12.62
CA SER A 142 8.46 10.24 11.61
C SER A 142 9.17 9.78 10.35
N LYS A 143 8.58 8.79 9.69
CA LYS A 143 9.10 8.21 8.45
C LYS A 143 7.98 8.06 7.44
N ASP A 144 8.34 8.02 6.17
CA ASP A 144 7.41 7.64 5.12
C ASP A 144 6.94 6.20 5.32
N ASP A 145 5.67 5.93 4.98
CA ASP A 145 5.08 4.61 5.18
C ASP A 145 5.82 3.50 4.44
N TRP A 146 6.33 3.79 3.23
CA TRP A 146 7.12 2.84 2.45
C TRP A 146 8.41 2.47 3.18
N LEU A 147 9.06 3.42 3.85
CA LEU A 147 10.30 3.18 4.58
C LEU A 147 10.03 2.38 5.86
N ILE A 148 8.90 2.64 6.52
CA ILE A 148 8.45 1.83 7.68
C ILE A 148 8.20 0.38 7.25
N LEU A 149 7.45 0.18 6.16
CA LEU A 149 7.15 -1.15 5.61
C LEU A 149 8.43 -1.88 5.17
N ALA A 150 9.32 -1.18 4.45
CA ALA A 150 10.60 -1.72 4.01
C ALA A 150 11.42 -2.18 5.22
N GLU A 151 11.56 -1.34 6.25
CA GLU A 151 12.36 -1.68 7.42
C GLU A 151 11.77 -2.86 8.23
N VAL A 152 10.44 -2.98 8.32
CA VAL A 152 9.81 -4.17 8.89
C VAL A 152 10.15 -5.40 8.05
N GLY A 153 10.01 -5.34 6.73
CA GLY A 153 10.36 -6.42 5.81
C GLY A 153 11.81 -6.88 5.94
N ARG A 154 12.76 -5.93 5.98
CA ARG A 154 14.19 -6.22 6.22
C ARG A 154 14.39 -6.95 7.55
N ARG A 155 13.76 -6.49 8.64
CA ARG A 155 13.88 -7.10 9.98
C ARG A 155 13.18 -8.46 10.11
N MET A 156 12.21 -8.74 9.24
CA MET A 156 11.57 -10.06 9.16
C MET A 156 12.40 -11.07 8.35
N GLY A 157 13.54 -10.66 7.77
CA GLY A 157 14.47 -11.55 7.09
C GLY A 157 14.50 -11.43 5.57
N TRP A 158 13.92 -10.36 5.00
CA TRP A 158 13.94 -10.09 3.56
C TRP A 158 14.66 -8.78 3.22
N PRO A 159 15.96 -8.64 3.54
CA PRO A 159 16.68 -7.39 3.32
C PRO A 159 16.69 -6.97 1.83
N ASP A 160 16.97 -7.91 0.94
CA ASP A 160 17.13 -7.64 -0.49
C ASP A 160 15.79 -7.31 -1.18
N ALA A 161 14.68 -7.93 -0.74
CA ALA A 161 13.36 -7.69 -1.32
C ALA A 161 12.74 -6.35 -0.91
N PHE A 162 13.30 -5.71 0.13
CA PHE A 162 12.86 -4.42 0.63
C PHE A 162 13.98 -3.38 0.56
N ASP A 163 14.96 -3.57 -0.33
CA ASP A 163 16.12 -2.69 -0.49
C ASP A 163 15.81 -1.46 -1.36
N TYR A 164 14.92 -0.60 -0.87
CA TYR A 164 14.59 0.66 -1.51
C TYR A 164 15.27 1.84 -0.81
N GLU A 165 15.84 2.74 -1.61
CA GLU A 165 16.43 4.00 -1.15
C GLU A 165 15.46 5.18 -1.32
N ASN A 166 14.55 5.10 -2.30
CA ASN A 166 13.65 6.20 -2.64
C ASN A 166 12.35 5.73 -3.31
N PRO A 167 11.28 6.55 -3.32
CA PRO A 167 10.01 6.19 -3.95
C PRO A 167 10.06 5.95 -5.47
N ALA A 168 11.08 6.45 -6.18
CA ALA A 168 11.19 6.26 -7.61
C ALA A 168 11.51 4.80 -7.97
N GLU A 169 12.24 4.09 -7.10
CA GLU A 169 12.52 2.65 -7.27
C GLU A 169 11.25 1.83 -7.18
N ILE A 170 10.43 2.07 -6.15
CA ILE A 170 9.14 1.43 -5.97
C ILE A 170 8.22 1.74 -7.16
N PHE A 171 8.24 2.99 -7.65
CA PHE A 171 7.46 3.38 -8.81
C PHE A 171 7.89 2.63 -10.08
N ARG A 172 9.19 2.50 -10.35
CA ARG A 172 9.73 1.74 -11.48
C ARG A 172 9.40 0.26 -11.40
N GLU A 173 9.49 -0.33 -10.21
CA GLU A 173 9.08 -1.71 -9.97
C GLU A 173 7.59 -1.90 -10.31
N HIS A 174 6.73 -1.03 -9.78
CA HIS A 174 5.29 -1.07 -10.06
C HIS A 174 4.97 -0.88 -11.55
N ALA A 175 5.70 0.03 -12.22
CA ALA A 175 5.57 0.25 -13.64
C ALA A 175 5.96 -0.97 -14.46
N THR A 176 7.04 -1.66 -14.08
CA THR A 176 7.47 -2.92 -14.71
C THR A 176 6.39 -3.99 -14.57
N LEU A 177 5.86 -4.18 -13.35
CA LEU A 177 4.78 -5.14 -13.10
C LEU A 177 3.51 -4.81 -13.89
N SER A 178 3.20 -3.53 -14.10
CA SER A 178 2.04 -3.12 -14.90
C SER A 178 2.14 -3.57 -16.37
N GLY A 179 3.35 -3.57 -16.94
CA GLY A 179 3.58 -4.10 -18.29
C GLY A 179 3.36 -5.61 -18.37
N ILE A 180 3.75 -6.36 -17.33
CA ILE A 180 3.43 -7.79 -17.21
C ILE A 180 1.92 -7.98 -17.14
N ALA A 181 1.22 -7.19 -16.32
CA ALA A 181 -0.23 -7.26 -16.20
C ALA A 181 -0.96 -6.94 -17.52
N ALA A 182 -0.43 -6.01 -18.31
CA ALA A 182 -0.98 -5.65 -19.62
C ALA A 182 -1.00 -6.84 -20.61
N ASN A 183 -0.07 -7.80 -20.48
CA ASN A 183 -0.07 -9.04 -21.27
C ASN A 183 -1.28 -9.94 -20.98
N PHE A 184 -1.89 -9.81 -19.81
CA PHE A 184 -3.13 -10.48 -19.42
C PHE A 184 -4.39 -9.64 -19.73
N GLY A 185 -4.26 -8.59 -20.56
CA GLY A 185 -5.38 -7.75 -20.98
C GLY A 185 -5.85 -6.74 -19.92
N LYS A 186 -5.02 -6.41 -18.93
CA LYS A 186 -5.32 -5.35 -17.95
C LYS A 186 -5.13 -3.97 -18.58
N ASP A 187 -6.05 -3.05 -18.26
CA ASP A 187 -6.04 -1.67 -18.77
C ASP A 187 -4.96 -0.79 -18.13
N PHE A 188 -4.60 -1.08 -16.87
CA PHE A 188 -3.59 -0.31 -16.15
C PHE A 188 -2.20 -0.70 -16.64
N ASP A 189 -1.57 0.22 -17.36
CA ASP A 189 -0.22 0.06 -17.89
C ASP A 189 0.50 1.40 -17.82
N ILE A 190 1.57 1.46 -17.04
CA ILE A 190 2.51 2.59 -17.00
C ILE A 190 3.94 2.12 -17.30
N SER A 191 4.10 0.97 -17.95
CA SER A 191 5.39 0.37 -18.27
C SER A 191 6.29 1.26 -19.13
N GLY A 192 5.73 2.24 -19.84
CA GLY A 192 6.51 3.28 -20.51
C GLY A 192 7.35 4.15 -19.57
N LEU A 193 7.12 4.07 -18.26
CA LEU A 193 7.87 4.74 -17.21
C LEU A 193 8.74 3.79 -16.36
N SER A 194 8.92 2.52 -16.76
CA SER A 194 9.73 1.55 -16.00
C SER A 194 11.19 1.96 -15.83
N ASP A 195 11.73 2.73 -16.78
CA ASP A 195 13.12 3.17 -16.79
C ASP A 195 13.27 4.67 -16.45
N ILE A 196 12.24 5.28 -15.85
CA ILE A 196 12.27 6.72 -15.52
C ILE A 196 13.43 7.03 -14.55
N SER A 197 14.24 8.03 -14.90
CA SER A 197 15.34 8.48 -14.05
C SER A 197 14.81 9.16 -12.78
N ASN A 198 15.62 9.22 -11.71
CA ASN A 198 15.21 9.94 -10.50
C ASN A 198 14.90 11.43 -10.77
N PRO A 199 15.71 12.18 -11.53
CA PRO A 199 15.37 13.56 -11.92
C PRO A 199 14.05 13.68 -12.69
N ASP A 200 13.79 12.77 -13.63
CA ASP A 200 12.55 12.81 -14.43
C ASP A 200 11.33 12.43 -13.58
N TYR A 201 11.48 11.48 -12.64
CA TYR A 201 10.45 11.14 -11.66
C TYR A 201 10.12 12.34 -10.76
N ASP A 202 11.14 13.07 -10.31
CA ASP A 202 10.95 14.27 -9.50
C ASP A 202 10.31 15.43 -10.28
N LEU A 203 10.45 15.45 -11.60
CA LEU A 203 9.83 16.42 -12.50
C LEU A 203 8.57 15.89 -13.20
N LEU A 204 8.10 14.69 -12.85
CA LEU A 204 6.98 14.02 -13.51
C LEU A 204 5.76 14.96 -13.57
N ALA A 205 5.38 15.31 -14.80
CA ALA A 205 4.18 16.07 -15.08
C ALA A 205 2.94 15.20 -14.84
N PRO A 206 1.79 15.80 -14.47
CA PRO A 206 0.54 15.06 -14.38
C PRO A 206 0.27 14.31 -15.68
N THR A 207 0.18 12.99 -15.60
CA THR A 207 0.07 12.13 -16.79
C THR A 207 -1.01 11.09 -16.56
N ARG A 208 -1.89 10.90 -17.54
CA ARG A 208 -2.99 9.94 -17.48
C ARG A 208 -2.55 8.61 -18.10
N TRP A 209 -2.76 7.51 -17.40
CA TRP A 209 -2.50 6.17 -17.95
C TRP A 209 -3.64 5.68 -18.86
N PRO A 210 -3.37 4.80 -19.85
CA PRO A 210 -2.13 4.05 -20.05
C PRO A 210 -0.95 4.88 -20.60
N ILE A 211 0.28 4.50 -20.20
CA ILE A 211 1.56 5.03 -20.70
C ILE A 211 2.41 3.80 -21.02
N SER A 212 2.41 3.36 -22.27
CA SER A 212 3.14 2.16 -22.69
C SER A 212 3.94 2.40 -23.96
N GLN A 213 4.95 1.57 -24.21
CA GLN A 213 5.69 1.61 -25.48
C GLN A 213 4.97 0.89 -26.63
N THR A 214 3.96 0.07 -26.33
CA THR A 214 3.37 -0.89 -27.28
C THR A 214 1.88 -0.69 -27.55
N ARG A 215 1.23 0.19 -26.79
CA ARG A 215 -0.21 0.49 -26.81
C ARG A 215 -0.46 1.97 -26.53
#